data_AF-A0A9X3V9E1-F1
#
_entry.id   AF-A0A9X3V9E1-F1
#
_cell.length_a   1.000
_cell.length_b   1.000
_cell.length_c   1.000
_cell.angle_alpha   90.00
_cell.angle_beta   90.00
_cell.angle_gamma   90.00
#
_symmetry.space_group_name_H-M   'P 1'
#
loop_
_entity.id
_entity.type
_entity.pdbx_description
1 polymer ?
#
loop_
_entity_poly.entity_id
_entity_poly.type
_entity_poly.pdbx_seq_one_letter_code
_entity_poly.pdbx_strand_id
1 'polypeptide(L)'
;MPLRRSPHSAHPAAPSAADTAASSSAGPRTGSPVREAPGLSAWALEAPGRLEQELAALGLQGPPSRAHFLALVLLAAQRPDLESRIQRATTALSLHQGTGPEVEAVLRPLWLTLQLVGPAGARVIEHILNPAGVIENDGASSDDEAPGLDDDPGSLEEDLERLGAPLGHQIRSWLGDAARAATADPHVFDDEEGAPAFARMLERLQQEVLPEATPAARNRVEAQVKAAIMAMARDTALRGEVFLISQTALGDCRDNLLEGFSKVMLAVRNRQMLAAVRSGRMDEGKLHLWAGQQFRLALLETATGQLIGQLQQQGADLPPWDRDRLQSDPLETLADAKAQLKRPLGLPQDTIENLTSNDMSVLQPQHIEALRTQVLQQAADPQSFQNFLLEHDTWRTCMQALHPAIFQPLVAARDADPFHDMDPPDDLESPAAFAYAQAGRKVYEDWQASVQQALASLAEQAGGALPPPPLPRPPQDPGSSSGAAKPEPAPPG
;
A
#
# COMPACT_ATOMS: atom_id res chain seq x y z
N MET A 1 16.29 -15.27 -52.61
CA MET A 1 15.69 -14.91 -53.92
C MET A 1 15.20 -13.47 -53.85
N PRO A 2 15.89 -12.49 -54.46
CA PRO A 2 15.54 -11.08 -54.33
C PRO A 2 14.81 -10.55 -55.58
N LEU A 3 13.81 -9.67 -55.40
CA LEU A 3 13.29 -8.81 -56.47
C LEU A 3 13.13 -7.37 -55.96
N ARG A 4 13.96 -6.50 -56.53
CA ARG A 4 13.77 -5.04 -56.61
C ARG A 4 12.79 -4.72 -57.75
N ARG A 5 11.91 -3.71 -57.57
CA ARG A 5 11.87 -2.47 -58.39
C ARG A 5 10.75 -1.51 -57.94
N SER A 6 11.14 -0.23 -57.91
CA SER A 6 10.50 1.04 -57.50
C SER A 6 9.49 1.60 -58.55
N PRO A 7 9.25 2.93 -58.71
CA PRO A 7 8.56 3.93 -57.87
C PRO A 7 7.53 4.81 -58.68
N HIS A 8 6.79 5.72 -58.04
CA HIS A 8 6.20 6.93 -58.67
C HIS A 8 6.23 8.10 -57.66
N SER A 9 7.07 9.14 -57.87
CA SER A 9 6.84 10.41 -58.61
C SER A 9 6.10 11.47 -57.74
N ALA A 10 6.78 12.44 -57.11
CA ALA A 10 7.27 13.75 -57.63
C ALA A 10 6.27 14.92 -57.38
N HIS A 11 6.54 15.75 -56.35
CA HIS A 11 6.93 17.19 -56.39
C HIS A 11 5.77 18.22 -56.43
N PRO A 12 5.96 19.52 -56.04
CA PRO A 12 7.22 20.24 -55.86
C PRO A 12 7.38 21.05 -54.55
N ALA A 13 8.61 21.52 -54.36
CA ALA A 13 9.05 22.52 -53.39
C ALA A 13 9.49 23.81 -54.11
N ALA A 14 9.77 24.85 -53.29
CA ALA A 14 10.64 26.03 -53.50
C ALA A 14 9.92 27.38 -53.73
N PRO A 15 10.61 28.54 -53.57
CA PRO A 15 11.55 28.96 -52.50
C PRO A 15 11.39 30.46 -52.11
N SER A 16 12.17 30.98 -51.15
CA SER A 16 13.02 32.18 -51.40
C SER A 16 14.00 32.42 -50.26
N ALA A 17 15.26 32.63 -50.65
CA ALA A 17 16.39 32.96 -49.81
C ALA A 17 16.67 34.47 -49.76
N ALA A 18 17.63 34.82 -48.89
CA ALA A 18 18.64 35.88 -49.03
C ALA A 18 18.18 37.36 -49.00
N ASP A 19 18.95 38.36 -48.58
CA ASP A 19 20.20 38.45 -47.84
C ASP A 19 20.40 39.94 -47.46
N THR A 20 21.13 40.17 -46.37
CA THR A 20 22.09 41.26 -46.11
C THR A 20 21.82 42.70 -46.60
N ALA A 21 21.76 43.66 -45.66
CA ALA A 21 22.33 45.00 -45.84
C ALA A 21 22.68 45.66 -44.49
N ALA A 22 23.80 46.38 -44.48
CA ALA A 22 24.56 46.82 -43.32
C ALA A 22 24.36 48.31 -42.93
N SER A 23 24.87 48.64 -41.75
CA SER A 23 25.49 49.92 -41.32
C SER A 23 24.68 50.99 -40.55
N SER A 24 25.09 51.12 -39.29
CA SER A 24 25.50 52.35 -38.56
C SER A 24 24.52 53.50 -38.33
N SER A 25 24.19 53.76 -37.05
CA SER A 25 24.51 55.05 -36.39
C SER A 25 24.38 54.95 -34.86
N ALA A 26 25.11 55.80 -34.16
CA ALA A 26 25.46 55.69 -32.75
C ALA A 26 24.57 56.52 -31.79
N GLY A 27 24.11 55.88 -30.71
CA GLY A 27 23.88 56.39 -29.34
C GLY A 27 22.71 57.36 -29.05
N PRO A 28 22.35 57.62 -27.76
CA PRO A 28 22.73 56.95 -26.51
C PRO A 28 21.56 56.62 -25.53
N ARG A 29 21.83 55.63 -24.65
CA ARG A 29 21.42 55.47 -23.22
C ARG A 29 20.13 56.13 -22.71
N THR A 30 19.20 55.29 -22.24
CA THR A 30 18.64 55.36 -20.87
C THR A 30 18.33 53.94 -20.39
N GLY A 31 19.23 53.36 -19.58
CA GLY A 31 18.95 52.14 -18.84
C GLY A 31 18.14 52.49 -17.60
N SER A 32 16.87 52.07 -17.56
CA SER A 32 16.16 51.88 -16.29
C SER A 32 16.46 50.47 -15.81
N PRO A 33 16.93 50.26 -14.56
CA PRO A 33 17.07 48.91 -14.04
C PRO A 33 15.68 48.32 -13.87
N VAL A 34 15.41 47.24 -14.60
CA VAL A 34 14.35 46.29 -14.27
C VAL A 34 14.62 45.82 -12.86
N ARG A 35 13.78 46.26 -11.93
CA ARG A 35 13.84 45.84 -10.54
C ARG A 35 13.22 44.45 -10.49
N GLU A 36 14.07 43.43 -10.59
CA GLU A 36 13.70 42.06 -10.24
C GLU A 36 13.08 42.10 -8.83
N ALA A 37 11.80 41.73 -8.73
CA ALA A 37 11.18 41.49 -7.45
C ALA A 37 11.87 40.25 -6.85
N PRO A 38 12.44 40.34 -5.63
CA PRO A 38 13.04 39.17 -5.01
C PRO A 38 11.96 38.09 -4.83
N GLY A 39 12.32 36.84 -5.13
CA GLY A 39 11.44 35.69 -4.98
C GLY A 39 10.86 35.59 -3.56
N LEU A 40 9.65 35.03 -3.44
CA LEU A 40 8.85 34.92 -2.21
C LEU A 40 9.65 34.39 -1.00
N SER A 41 10.64 33.53 -1.23
CA SER A 41 11.55 32.99 -0.22
C SER A 41 12.48 34.05 0.41
N ALA A 42 12.94 35.04 -0.36
CA ALA A 42 13.83 36.09 0.11
C ALA A 42 13.08 37.19 0.90
N TRP A 43 11.79 37.41 0.62
CA TRP A 43 10.98 38.40 1.34
C TRP A 43 10.58 37.96 2.76
N ALA A 44 10.41 36.65 2.98
CA ALA A 44 10.02 36.09 4.28
C ALA A 44 11.20 35.84 5.23
N LEU A 45 12.42 35.67 4.71
CA LEU A 45 13.63 35.42 5.50
C LEU A 45 14.33 36.71 5.99
N GLU A 46 14.00 37.88 5.42
CA GLU A 46 14.55 39.18 5.84
C GLU A 46 13.68 39.90 6.88
N ALA A 47 14.00 39.65 8.16
CA ALA A 47 13.66 40.41 9.36
C ALA A 47 12.23 40.28 9.95
N PRO A 48 12.07 39.76 11.19
CA PRO A 48 10.79 39.69 11.93
C PRO A 48 10.00 41.01 11.98
N GLY A 49 10.69 42.16 11.95
CA GLY A 49 10.07 43.48 11.99
C GLY A 49 9.25 43.85 10.74
N ARG A 50 9.46 43.21 9.58
CA ARG A 50 8.63 43.43 8.39
C ARG A 50 7.27 42.74 8.49
N LEU A 51 7.22 41.56 9.09
CA LEU A 51 5.96 40.85 9.34
C LEU A 51 5.10 41.62 10.35
N GLU A 52 5.70 42.15 11.42
CA GLU A 52 5.01 43.03 12.38
C GLU A 52 4.43 44.28 11.71
N GLN A 53 5.18 44.93 10.81
CA GLN A 53 4.70 46.10 10.08
C GLN A 53 3.55 45.76 9.12
N GLU A 54 3.60 44.62 8.43
CA GLU A 54 2.50 44.18 7.55
C GLU A 54 1.25 43.80 8.35
N LEU A 55 1.39 43.09 9.47
CA LEU A 55 0.27 42.78 10.37
C LEU A 55 -0.35 44.06 10.95
N ALA A 56 0.48 45.02 11.37
CA ALA A 56 0.00 46.32 11.86
C ALA A 56 -0.70 47.13 10.76
N ALA A 57 -0.21 47.09 9.51
CA ALA A 57 -0.86 47.75 8.37
C ALA A 57 -2.21 47.10 8.00
N LEU A 58 -2.42 45.84 8.38
CA LEU A 58 -3.69 45.13 8.30
C LEU A 58 -4.55 45.31 9.57
N GLY A 59 -4.10 46.11 10.53
CA GLY A 59 -4.83 46.44 11.76
C GLY A 59 -4.66 45.42 12.90
N LEU A 60 -3.74 44.47 12.77
CA LEU A 60 -3.44 43.47 13.79
C LEU A 60 -2.28 43.93 14.66
N GLN A 61 -2.52 44.03 15.97
CA GLN A 61 -1.54 44.53 16.93
C GLN A 61 -0.89 43.40 17.72
N GLY A 62 0.37 43.60 18.10
CA GLY A 62 1.15 42.66 18.91
C GLY A 62 2.15 41.84 18.08
N PRO A 63 3.00 41.04 18.75
CA PRO A 63 4.01 40.23 18.08
C PRO A 63 3.37 39.14 17.21
N PRO A 64 4.01 38.71 16.11
CA PRO A 64 3.44 37.72 15.21
C PRO A 64 3.17 36.40 15.95
N SER A 65 1.92 35.95 15.95
CA SER A 65 1.50 34.75 16.67
C SER A 65 0.45 33.98 15.86
N ARG A 66 0.25 32.71 16.21
CA ARG A 66 -0.75 31.83 15.56
C ARG A 66 -2.18 32.36 15.65
N ALA A 67 -2.50 33.17 16.67
CA ALA A 67 -3.81 33.81 16.81
C ALA A 67 -4.15 34.76 15.63
N HIS A 68 -3.14 35.27 14.94
CA HIS A 68 -3.33 36.17 13.80
C HIS A 68 -3.88 35.47 12.54
N PHE A 69 -3.78 34.13 12.43
CA PHE A 69 -4.34 33.42 11.27
C PHE A 69 -5.87 33.58 11.17
N LEU A 70 -6.59 33.38 12.27
CA LEU A 70 -8.05 33.58 12.30
C LEU A 70 -8.42 35.03 11.99
N ALA A 71 -7.68 36.00 12.55
CA ALA A 71 -7.96 37.41 12.33
C ALA A 71 -7.77 37.83 10.86
N LEU A 72 -6.74 37.29 10.20
CA LEU A 72 -6.50 37.49 8.77
C LEU A 72 -7.60 36.88 7.89
N VAL A 73 -8.07 35.67 8.24
CA VAL A 73 -9.19 35.01 7.55
C VAL A 73 -10.49 35.82 7.66
N LEU A 74 -10.82 36.28 8.87
CA LEU A 74 -12.01 37.11 9.09
C LEU A 74 -11.89 38.48 8.40
N LEU A 75 -10.69 39.07 8.36
CA LEU A 75 -10.43 40.29 7.63
C LEU A 75 -10.62 40.11 6.12
N ALA A 76 -10.16 39.00 5.54
CA ALA A 76 -10.36 38.70 4.12
C ALA A 76 -11.84 38.54 3.78
N ALA A 77 -12.64 37.96 4.68
CA ALA A 77 -14.09 37.87 4.49
C ALA A 77 -14.77 39.25 4.51
N GLN A 78 -14.29 40.20 5.31
CA GLN A 78 -14.82 41.56 5.41
C GLN A 78 -14.28 42.51 4.32
N ARG A 79 -13.05 42.28 3.86
CA ARG A 79 -12.28 43.13 2.95
C ARG A 79 -11.66 42.29 1.83
N PRO A 80 -12.49 41.80 0.89
CA PRO A 80 -12.01 40.97 -0.23
C PRO A 80 -11.03 41.72 -1.15
N ASP A 81 -11.05 43.06 -1.14
CA ASP A 81 -10.08 43.91 -1.85
C ASP A 81 -8.63 43.72 -1.38
N LEU A 82 -8.44 43.19 -0.17
CA LEU A 82 -7.11 42.99 0.43
C LEU A 82 -6.62 41.53 0.35
N GLU A 83 -7.36 40.64 -0.31
CA GLU A 83 -7.12 39.19 -0.31
C GLU A 83 -5.67 38.82 -0.65
N SER A 84 -5.11 39.31 -1.77
CA SER A 84 -3.73 39.00 -2.18
C SER A 84 -2.67 39.55 -1.21
N ARG A 85 -2.99 40.62 -0.48
CA ARG A 85 -2.11 41.14 0.58
C ARG A 85 -2.19 40.26 1.83
N ILE A 86 -3.38 39.79 2.17
CA ILE A 86 -3.63 38.88 3.29
C ILE A 86 -3.00 37.50 3.03
N GLN A 87 -3.07 36.96 1.80
CA GLN A 87 -2.38 35.73 1.40
C GLN A 87 -0.86 35.83 1.57
N ARG A 88 -0.25 36.97 1.18
CA ARG A 88 1.18 37.21 1.42
C ARG A 88 1.53 37.29 2.90
N ALA A 89 0.71 37.98 3.70
CA ALA A 89 0.91 38.07 5.15
C ALA A 89 0.76 36.70 5.84
N THR A 90 -0.19 35.87 5.40
CA THR A 90 -0.39 34.51 5.92
C THR A 90 0.75 33.57 5.52
N THR A 91 1.28 33.63 4.29
CA THR A 91 2.50 32.89 3.93
C THR A 91 3.68 33.26 4.82
N ALA A 92 3.92 34.56 5.01
CA ALA A 92 5.01 35.04 5.86
C ALA A 92 4.83 34.62 7.33
N LEU A 93 3.58 34.65 7.83
CA LEU A 93 3.25 34.17 9.17
C LEU A 93 3.46 32.66 9.32
N SER A 94 3.08 31.86 8.32
CA SER A 94 3.30 30.41 8.29
C SER A 94 4.79 30.06 8.31
N LEU A 95 5.62 30.77 7.55
CA LEU A 95 7.08 30.59 7.57
C LEU A 95 7.69 30.98 8.92
N HIS A 96 7.08 31.92 9.65
CA HIS A 96 7.62 32.42 10.91
C HIS A 96 7.19 31.61 12.15
N GLN A 97 5.94 31.15 12.22
CA GLN A 97 5.34 30.52 13.41
C GLN A 97 4.92 29.05 13.19
N GLY A 98 4.85 28.61 11.93
CA GLY A 98 4.08 27.44 11.53
C GLY A 98 2.58 27.64 11.76
N THR A 99 1.76 26.96 10.97
CA THR A 99 0.31 26.86 11.19
C THR A 99 0.02 26.06 12.46
N GLY A 100 0.49 24.81 12.52
CA GLY A 100 0.27 23.91 13.67
C GLY A 100 -1.19 23.46 13.82
N PRO A 101 -1.44 22.37 14.58
CA PRO A 101 -2.75 21.70 14.63
C PRO A 101 -3.86 22.57 15.26
N GLU A 102 -3.50 23.48 16.17
CA GLU A 102 -4.44 24.41 16.83
C GLU A 102 -5.08 25.39 15.83
N VAL A 103 -4.33 25.84 14.83
CA VAL A 103 -4.85 26.73 13.79
C VAL A 103 -5.75 25.95 12.83
N GLU A 104 -5.36 24.73 12.46
CA GLU A 104 -6.18 23.89 11.60
C GLU A 104 -7.54 23.56 12.22
N ALA A 105 -7.56 23.19 13.51
CA ALA A 105 -8.77 22.89 14.26
C ALA A 105 -9.77 24.05 14.29
N VAL A 106 -9.28 25.29 14.22
CA VAL A 106 -10.11 26.50 14.19
C VAL A 106 -10.55 26.85 12.78
N LEU A 107 -9.67 26.73 11.79
CA LEU A 107 -9.94 27.18 10.42
C LEU A 107 -10.79 26.18 9.60
N ARG A 108 -10.57 24.86 9.77
CA ARG A 108 -11.29 23.83 8.99
C ARG A 108 -12.82 23.95 9.12
N PRO A 109 -13.43 24.11 10.32
CA PRO A 109 -14.88 24.25 10.45
C PRO A 109 -15.43 25.56 9.84
N LEU A 110 -14.61 26.61 9.78
CA LEU A 110 -15.02 27.92 9.29
C LEU A 110 -15.09 27.99 7.75
N TRP A 111 -14.36 27.12 7.05
CA TRP A 111 -14.28 27.13 5.59
C TRP A 111 -15.65 26.95 4.91
N LEU A 112 -16.43 25.94 5.33
CA LEU A 112 -17.80 25.69 4.81
C LEU A 112 -18.71 26.90 5.00
N THR A 113 -18.61 27.55 6.16
CA THR A 113 -19.42 28.74 6.46
C THR A 113 -19.00 29.90 5.54
N LEU A 114 -17.70 30.12 5.40
CA LEU A 114 -17.13 31.22 4.61
C LEU A 114 -17.28 31.02 3.10
N GLN A 115 -17.40 29.80 2.59
CA GLN A 115 -17.74 29.58 1.19
C GLN A 115 -19.05 30.28 0.79
N LEU A 116 -20.02 30.32 1.71
CA LEU A 116 -21.34 30.91 1.46
C LEU A 116 -21.38 32.41 1.75
N VAL A 117 -20.71 32.87 2.81
CA VAL A 117 -20.87 34.25 3.32
C VAL A 117 -19.67 35.18 3.07
N GLY A 118 -18.51 34.63 2.67
CA GLY A 118 -17.27 35.39 2.53
C GLY A 118 -16.17 34.61 1.79
N PRO A 119 -16.30 34.40 0.47
CA PRO A 119 -15.47 33.45 -0.29
C PRO A 119 -13.98 33.81 -0.32
N ALA A 120 -13.63 35.09 -0.17
CA ALA A 120 -12.23 35.51 0.00
C ALA A 120 -11.60 34.95 1.30
N GLY A 121 -12.38 34.87 2.38
CA GLY A 121 -11.95 34.22 3.62
C GLY A 121 -11.75 32.71 3.45
N ALA A 122 -12.62 32.04 2.68
CA ALA A 122 -12.48 30.62 2.36
C ALA A 122 -11.19 30.35 1.56
N ARG A 123 -10.89 31.16 0.54
CA ARG A 123 -9.63 31.05 -0.24
C ARG A 123 -8.38 31.32 0.59
N VAL A 124 -8.45 32.23 1.57
CA VAL A 124 -7.34 32.44 2.52
C VAL A 124 -7.16 31.22 3.42
N ILE A 125 -8.25 30.57 3.88
CA ILE A 125 -8.14 29.29 4.61
C ILE A 125 -7.49 28.21 3.73
N GLU A 126 -7.91 28.08 2.48
CA GLU A 126 -7.31 27.13 1.53
C GLU A 126 -5.81 27.38 1.36
N HIS A 127 -5.41 28.64 1.18
CA HIS A 127 -4.00 29.03 1.08
C HIS A 127 -3.18 28.73 2.36
N ILE A 128 -3.78 28.89 3.53
CA ILE A 128 -3.13 28.60 4.82
C ILE A 128 -2.94 27.09 5.01
N LEU A 129 -3.96 26.28 4.68
CA LEU A 129 -3.99 24.84 4.94
C LEU A 129 -3.38 24.01 3.79
N ASN A 130 -3.25 24.59 2.60
CA ASN A 130 -2.66 23.97 1.43
C ASN A 130 -1.77 24.96 0.65
N PRO A 131 -0.58 25.31 1.18
CA PRO A 131 0.29 26.30 0.56
C PRO A 131 0.89 25.84 -0.78
N ALA A 132 0.80 24.55 -1.12
CA ALA A 132 1.35 23.99 -2.36
C ALA A 132 0.48 24.27 -3.61
N GLY A 133 -0.82 24.53 -3.43
CA GLY A 133 -1.78 24.65 -4.54
C GLY A 133 -1.69 25.93 -5.40
N VAL A 134 -0.78 26.86 -5.09
CA VAL A 134 -0.65 28.16 -5.80
C VAL A 134 0.63 28.26 -6.63
N ILE A 135 1.53 27.26 -6.58
CA ILE A 135 2.82 27.31 -7.31
C ILE A 135 2.75 26.65 -8.70
N GLU A 136 1.69 25.93 -9.05
CA GLU A 136 1.61 25.26 -10.36
C GLU A 136 0.43 25.78 -11.19
N ASN A 137 0.66 26.88 -11.90
CA ASN A 137 0.02 27.16 -13.19
C ASN A 137 0.72 28.30 -13.91
N ASP A 138 1.97 28.08 -14.31
CA ASP A 138 2.58 28.83 -15.40
C ASP A 138 3.60 27.93 -16.14
N GLY A 139 3.12 27.40 -17.28
CA GLY A 139 3.90 27.19 -18.49
C GLY A 139 5.17 26.35 -18.41
N ALA A 140 5.02 25.02 -18.56
CA ALA A 140 5.99 24.21 -19.28
C ALA A 140 5.26 23.10 -20.04
N SER A 141 4.96 23.37 -21.31
CA SER A 141 4.67 22.36 -22.32
C SER A 141 5.93 21.51 -22.48
N SER A 142 5.97 20.35 -21.82
CA SER A 142 6.97 19.32 -22.10
C SER A 142 6.36 18.38 -23.14
N ASP A 143 6.87 18.45 -24.36
CA ASP A 143 6.71 17.40 -25.36
C ASP A 143 7.35 16.13 -24.78
N ASP A 144 6.52 15.23 -24.24
CA ASP A 144 6.92 13.84 -24.02
C ASP A 144 6.95 13.15 -25.39
N GLU A 145 8.13 13.15 -26.00
CA GLU A 145 8.48 12.13 -26.98
C GLU A 145 8.34 10.77 -26.28
N ALA A 146 7.36 9.99 -26.75
CA ALA A 146 7.23 8.58 -26.39
C ALA A 146 8.59 7.89 -26.57
N PRO A 147 9.18 7.28 -25.53
CA PRO A 147 10.31 6.40 -25.72
C PRO A 147 9.85 5.28 -26.64
N GLY A 148 10.62 5.07 -27.71
CA GLY A 148 10.39 4.01 -28.67
C GLY A 148 10.17 2.69 -27.97
N LEU A 149 9.06 2.05 -28.34
CA LEU A 149 8.86 0.62 -28.20
C LEU A 149 9.95 -0.09 -28.99
N ASP A 150 11.10 -0.36 -28.38
CA ASP A 150 12.12 -1.32 -28.82
C ASP A 150 13.17 -1.45 -27.72
N ASP A 151 12.86 -2.21 -26.67
CA ASP A 151 13.83 -2.97 -25.88
C ASP A 151 13.01 -4.06 -25.16
N ASP A 152 13.20 -5.31 -25.61
CA ASP A 152 12.65 -6.51 -24.97
C ASP A 152 13.29 -6.63 -23.57
N PRO A 153 12.56 -6.43 -22.46
CA PRO A 153 13.18 -6.45 -21.14
C PRO A 153 13.51 -7.90 -20.75
N GLY A 154 14.83 -8.14 -20.70
CA GLY A 154 15.57 -9.39 -20.48
C GLY A 154 14.88 -10.58 -19.84
N SER A 155 15.17 -11.74 -20.42
CA SER A 155 14.87 -13.06 -19.86
C SER A 155 15.43 -13.20 -18.42
N LEU A 156 14.86 -14.14 -17.64
CA LEU A 156 15.34 -14.47 -16.29
C LEU A 156 16.88 -14.62 -16.22
N GLU A 157 17.49 -15.19 -17.26
CA GLU A 157 18.94 -15.39 -17.37
C GLU A 157 19.70 -14.06 -17.34
N GLU A 158 19.22 -13.04 -18.06
CA GLU A 158 19.84 -11.70 -18.08
C GLU A 158 19.69 -10.95 -16.76
N ASP A 159 18.58 -11.11 -16.03
CA ASP A 159 18.44 -10.49 -14.70
C ASP A 159 19.30 -11.22 -13.64
N LEU A 160 19.49 -12.54 -13.79
CA LEU A 160 20.41 -13.31 -12.95
C LEU A 160 21.88 -12.98 -13.22
N GLU A 161 22.26 -12.64 -14.45
CA GLU A 161 23.62 -12.16 -14.78
C GLU A 161 23.97 -10.85 -14.05
N ARG A 162 22.97 -10.06 -13.65
CA ARG A 162 23.13 -8.81 -12.90
C ARG A 162 23.26 -9.02 -11.39
N LEU A 163 23.15 -10.25 -10.90
CA LEU A 163 23.24 -10.56 -9.48
C LEU A 163 24.60 -10.13 -8.91
N GLY A 164 24.59 -9.16 -7.99
CA GLY A 164 25.82 -8.61 -7.43
C GLY A 164 26.52 -9.51 -6.41
N ALA A 165 25.78 -10.41 -5.75
CA ALA A 165 26.33 -11.29 -4.71
C ALA A 165 25.43 -12.52 -4.45
N PRO A 166 26.00 -13.65 -3.99
CA PRO A 166 25.24 -14.87 -3.72
C PRO A 166 24.30 -14.72 -2.52
N LEU A 167 23.41 -15.69 -2.34
CA LEU A 167 22.32 -15.65 -1.36
C LEU A 167 22.82 -15.43 0.08
N GLY A 168 23.89 -16.08 0.50
CA GLY A 168 24.48 -15.95 1.83
C GLY A 168 24.98 -14.53 2.11
N HIS A 169 25.42 -13.80 1.08
CA HIS A 169 25.75 -12.38 1.22
C HIS A 169 24.50 -11.53 1.42
N GLN A 170 23.44 -11.78 0.63
CA GLN A 170 22.16 -11.09 0.78
C GLN A 170 21.53 -11.37 2.16
N ILE A 171 21.58 -12.61 2.65
CA ILE A 171 21.11 -12.95 3.99
C ILE A 171 21.87 -12.14 5.06
N ARG A 172 23.20 -12.01 4.92
CA ARG A 172 24.01 -11.20 5.84
C ARG A 172 23.71 -9.71 5.74
N SER A 173 23.45 -9.16 4.55
CA SER A 173 23.11 -7.74 4.38
C SER A 173 21.79 -7.40 5.06
N TRP A 174 20.78 -8.27 4.96
CA TRP A 174 19.45 -8.04 5.56
C TRP A 174 19.37 -8.35 7.06
N LEU A 175 20.05 -9.39 7.54
CA LEU A 175 19.97 -9.83 8.95
C LEU A 175 21.07 -9.25 9.85
N GLY A 176 22.20 -8.82 9.30
CA GLY A 176 23.38 -8.42 10.09
C GLY A 176 23.82 -9.53 11.05
N ASP A 177 24.04 -9.19 12.32
CA ASP A 177 24.45 -10.15 13.36
C ASP A 177 23.41 -11.24 13.62
N ALA A 178 22.12 -10.99 13.32
CA ALA A 178 21.06 -11.99 13.45
C ALA A 178 21.17 -13.13 12.44
N ALA A 179 21.98 -12.98 11.38
CA ALA A 179 22.22 -14.03 10.38
C ALA A 179 22.74 -15.31 11.02
N ARG A 180 23.70 -15.19 11.95
CA ARG A 180 24.31 -16.34 12.66
C ARG A 180 23.33 -17.07 13.58
N ALA A 181 22.30 -16.37 14.06
CA ALA A 181 21.24 -16.96 14.88
C ALA A 181 20.15 -17.63 14.03
N ALA A 182 19.96 -17.17 12.79
CA ALA A 182 19.03 -17.77 11.84
C ALA A 182 19.61 -19.03 11.19
N THR A 183 20.88 -18.99 10.78
CA THR A 183 21.64 -20.11 10.23
C THR A 183 23.05 -20.09 10.81
N ALA A 184 23.57 -21.27 11.17
CA ALA A 184 24.95 -21.36 11.67
C ALA A 184 25.97 -20.85 10.62
N ASP A 185 25.64 -21.03 9.33
CA ASP A 185 26.33 -20.42 8.19
C ASP A 185 25.32 -19.99 7.11
N PRO A 186 25.20 -18.69 6.80
CA PRO A 186 24.35 -18.18 5.71
C PRO A 186 24.72 -18.67 4.31
N HIS A 187 25.97 -19.08 4.09
CA HIS A 187 26.47 -19.52 2.77
C HIS A 187 26.08 -20.95 2.42
N VAL A 188 25.49 -21.69 3.36
CA VAL A 188 25.07 -23.08 3.14
C VAL A 188 24.03 -23.24 2.02
N PHE A 189 23.34 -22.15 1.65
CA PHE A 189 22.32 -22.16 0.61
C PHE A 189 22.81 -21.65 -0.76
N ASP A 190 24.07 -21.21 -0.88
CA ASP A 190 24.56 -20.57 -2.11
C ASP A 190 24.52 -21.52 -3.32
N ASP A 191 24.75 -22.80 -3.09
CA ASP A 191 24.82 -23.84 -4.11
C ASP A 191 23.47 -24.51 -4.40
N GLU A 192 22.38 -24.08 -3.75
CA GLU A 192 21.06 -24.68 -3.97
C GLU A 192 20.45 -24.22 -5.32
N GLU A 193 19.77 -25.15 -6.00
CA GLU A 193 19.06 -24.86 -7.24
C GLU A 193 17.98 -23.80 -7.01
N GLY A 194 18.08 -22.67 -7.72
CA GLY A 194 17.16 -21.54 -7.57
C GLY A 194 17.54 -20.51 -6.51
N ALA A 195 18.60 -20.73 -5.73
CA ALA A 195 19.12 -19.74 -4.78
C ALA A 195 19.48 -18.38 -5.43
N PRO A 196 20.07 -18.33 -6.66
CA PRO A 196 20.35 -17.06 -7.33
C PRO A 196 19.11 -16.18 -7.56
N ALA A 197 17.95 -16.77 -7.87
CA ALA A 197 16.72 -16.03 -8.10
C ALA A 197 16.22 -15.35 -6.83
N PHE A 198 16.25 -16.04 -5.69
CA PHE A 198 15.88 -15.40 -4.43
C PHE A 198 16.92 -14.36 -3.99
N ALA A 199 18.21 -14.62 -4.20
CA ALA A 199 19.26 -13.63 -3.95
C ALA A 199 19.04 -12.35 -4.77
N ARG A 200 18.70 -12.49 -6.06
CA ARG A 200 18.40 -11.37 -6.94
C ARG A 200 17.14 -10.63 -6.51
N MET A 201 16.07 -11.33 -6.17
CA MET A 201 14.86 -10.71 -5.61
C MET A 201 15.17 -9.86 -4.36
N LEU A 202 15.97 -10.38 -3.43
CA LEU A 202 16.39 -9.63 -2.23
C LEU A 202 17.21 -8.38 -2.56
N GLU A 203 18.12 -8.49 -3.53
CA GLU A 203 18.94 -7.37 -3.99
C GLU A 203 18.07 -6.28 -4.63
N ARG A 204 17.13 -6.65 -5.50
CA ARG A 204 16.21 -5.71 -6.16
C ARG A 204 15.27 -5.03 -5.18
N LEU A 205 14.77 -5.73 -4.17
CA LEU A 205 14.00 -5.10 -3.09
C LEU A 205 14.82 -3.99 -2.42
N GLN A 206 16.12 -4.21 -2.23
CA GLN A 206 17.01 -3.21 -1.63
C GLN A 206 17.34 -2.05 -2.58
N GLN A 207 17.47 -2.30 -3.88
CA GLN A 207 17.88 -1.33 -4.89
C GLN A 207 16.72 -0.50 -5.46
N GLU A 208 15.53 -1.09 -5.57
CA GLU A 208 14.40 -0.51 -6.30
C GLU A 208 13.26 -0.13 -5.34
N VAL A 209 12.92 -1.00 -4.39
CA VAL A 209 11.77 -0.77 -3.50
C VAL A 209 12.12 0.11 -2.31
N LEU A 210 13.21 -0.20 -1.59
CA LEU A 210 13.55 0.54 -0.37
C LEU A 210 13.89 2.03 -0.57
N PRO A 211 14.55 2.47 -1.66
CA PRO A 211 14.88 3.87 -1.86
C PRO A 211 13.65 4.76 -2.06
N GLU A 212 12.63 4.25 -2.75
CA GLU A 212 11.38 4.96 -3.03
C GLU A 212 10.36 4.84 -1.89
N ALA A 213 10.54 3.86 -0.99
CA ALA A 213 9.64 3.62 0.14
C ALA A 213 9.76 4.70 1.24
N THR A 214 8.60 5.07 1.81
CA THR A 214 8.54 5.86 3.05
C THR A 214 9.25 5.13 4.21
N PRO A 215 9.71 5.84 5.26
CA PRO A 215 10.37 5.21 6.40
C PRO A 215 9.56 4.09 7.06
N ALA A 216 8.23 4.25 7.12
CA ALA A 216 7.33 3.22 7.67
C ALA A 216 7.24 2.00 6.76
N ALA A 217 7.09 2.20 5.44
CA ALA A 217 7.05 1.12 4.46
C ALA A 217 8.38 0.36 4.41
N ARG A 218 9.52 1.06 4.47
CA ARG A 218 10.87 0.47 4.55
C ARG A 218 11.00 -0.47 5.75
N ASN A 219 10.67 0.01 6.95
CA ASN A 219 10.73 -0.81 8.17
C ASN A 219 9.86 -2.07 8.06
N ARG A 220 8.71 -1.98 7.40
CA ARG A 220 7.80 -3.11 7.18
C ARG A 220 8.38 -4.14 6.22
N VAL A 221 8.88 -3.69 5.07
CA VAL A 221 9.52 -4.57 4.07
C VAL A 221 10.73 -5.26 4.70
N GLU A 222 11.58 -4.52 5.42
CA GLU A 222 12.71 -5.11 6.15
C GLU A 222 12.27 -6.19 7.15
N ALA A 223 11.23 -5.94 7.95
CA ALA A 223 10.73 -6.92 8.91
C ALA A 223 10.19 -8.17 8.20
N GLN A 224 9.51 -8.01 7.07
CA GLN A 224 9.00 -9.12 6.25
C GLN A 224 10.14 -9.93 5.62
N VAL A 225 11.15 -9.28 5.05
CA VAL A 225 12.32 -9.95 4.48
C VAL A 225 13.06 -10.74 5.56
N LYS A 226 13.30 -10.13 6.72
CA LYS A 226 13.91 -10.81 7.88
C LYS A 226 13.10 -12.05 8.28
N ALA A 227 11.77 -11.94 8.34
CA ALA A 227 10.90 -13.06 8.67
C ALA A 227 10.94 -14.19 7.61
N ALA A 228 10.94 -13.84 6.33
CA ALA A 228 11.02 -14.81 5.23
C ALA A 228 12.35 -15.58 5.28
N ILE A 229 13.48 -14.88 5.42
CA ILE A 229 14.81 -15.49 5.52
C ILE A 229 14.87 -16.46 6.71
N MET A 230 14.41 -16.03 7.90
CA MET A 230 14.39 -16.89 9.08
C MET A 230 13.49 -18.13 8.92
N ALA A 231 12.38 -18.01 8.18
CA ALA A 231 11.46 -19.11 7.96
C ALA A 231 12.04 -20.14 6.97
N MET A 232 12.55 -19.70 5.82
CA MET A 232 13.13 -20.60 4.82
C MET A 232 14.40 -21.30 5.32
N ALA A 233 15.16 -20.64 6.19
CA ALA A 233 16.35 -21.21 6.81
C ALA A 233 16.04 -22.48 7.63
N ARG A 234 14.81 -22.59 8.14
CA ARG A 234 14.37 -23.67 9.05
C ARG A 234 13.49 -24.72 8.38
N ASP A 235 12.98 -24.45 7.18
CA ASP A 235 12.07 -25.32 6.43
C ASP A 235 12.56 -25.48 4.98
N THR A 236 13.16 -26.63 4.67
CA THR A 236 13.67 -26.96 3.33
C THR A 236 12.59 -26.94 2.26
N ALA A 237 11.38 -27.40 2.58
CA ALA A 237 10.30 -27.38 1.61
C ALA A 237 9.78 -25.95 1.38
N LEU A 238 9.80 -25.07 2.40
CA LEU A 238 9.49 -23.65 2.21
C LEU A 238 10.58 -22.98 1.38
N ARG A 239 11.85 -23.31 1.63
CA ARG A 239 12.97 -22.75 0.89
C ARG A 239 12.87 -23.03 -0.62
N GLY A 240 12.58 -24.26 -1.02
CA GLY A 240 12.34 -24.60 -2.43
C GLY A 240 11.15 -23.84 -3.03
N GLU A 241 10.06 -23.68 -2.27
CA GLU A 241 8.89 -22.90 -2.69
C GLU A 241 9.22 -21.41 -2.88
N VAL A 242 10.00 -20.82 -1.97
CA VAL A 242 10.49 -19.44 -2.08
C VAL A 242 11.34 -19.26 -3.33
N PHE A 243 12.25 -20.19 -3.62
CA PHE A 243 13.09 -20.12 -4.82
C PHE A 243 12.27 -20.18 -6.10
N LEU A 244 11.29 -21.06 -6.18
CA LEU A 244 10.41 -21.17 -7.35
C LEU A 244 9.57 -19.90 -7.54
N ILE A 245 9.01 -19.35 -6.46
CA ILE A 245 8.27 -18.08 -6.51
C ILE A 245 9.19 -16.96 -7.01
N SER A 246 10.43 -16.90 -6.54
CA SER A 246 11.40 -15.89 -6.97
C SER A 246 11.77 -16.02 -8.44
N GLN A 247 12.01 -17.23 -8.95
CA GLN A 247 12.24 -17.46 -10.38
C GLN A 247 11.05 -16.99 -11.22
N THR A 248 9.83 -17.34 -10.79
CA THR A 248 8.62 -16.96 -11.51
C THR A 248 8.40 -15.45 -11.52
N ALA A 249 8.73 -14.77 -10.41
CA ALA A 249 8.57 -13.33 -10.28
C ALA A 249 9.59 -12.50 -11.08
N LEU A 250 10.76 -13.08 -11.34
CA LEU A 250 11.85 -12.46 -12.11
C LEU A 250 11.84 -12.86 -13.60
N GLY A 251 11.09 -13.91 -13.99
CA GLY A 251 11.01 -14.39 -15.37
C GLY A 251 9.92 -13.72 -16.22
N ASP A 252 9.53 -14.36 -17.34
CA ASP A 252 8.67 -13.85 -18.42
C ASP A 252 7.30 -13.27 -17.98
N CYS A 253 6.88 -13.56 -16.75
CA CYS A 253 5.75 -12.91 -16.12
C CYS A 253 6.17 -11.51 -15.62
N ARG A 254 6.34 -10.56 -16.54
CA ARG A 254 6.52 -9.10 -16.32
C ARG A 254 6.96 -8.76 -14.89
N ASP A 255 8.26 -8.52 -14.71
CA ASP A 255 8.89 -7.96 -13.52
C ASP A 255 7.95 -7.56 -12.36
N ASN A 256 7.52 -8.57 -11.60
CA ASN A 256 6.44 -8.48 -10.64
C ASN A 256 7.01 -8.61 -9.22
N LEU A 257 8.14 -7.94 -8.97
CA LEU A 257 8.96 -8.10 -7.76
C LEU A 257 8.16 -8.05 -6.46
N LEU A 258 7.28 -7.05 -6.30
CA LEU A 258 6.43 -6.89 -5.13
C LEU A 258 5.34 -7.96 -5.04
N GLU A 259 4.76 -8.38 -6.16
CA GLU A 259 3.78 -9.46 -6.20
C GLU A 259 4.44 -10.80 -5.84
N GLY A 260 5.62 -11.08 -6.40
CA GLY A 260 6.45 -12.23 -6.07
C GLY A 260 6.81 -12.28 -4.59
N PHE A 261 7.27 -11.15 -4.03
CA PHE A 261 7.57 -11.08 -2.61
C PHE A 261 6.32 -11.24 -1.74
N SER A 262 5.16 -10.73 -2.17
CA SER A 262 3.88 -10.98 -1.50
C SER A 262 3.53 -12.48 -1.47
N LYS A 263 3.75 -13.20 -2.58
CA LYS A 263 3.59 -14.66 -2.66
C LYS A 263 4.57 -15.40 -1.74
N VAL A 264 5.83 -14.95 -1.63
CA VAL A 264 6.79 -15.49 -0.64
C VAL A 264 6.24 -15.34 0.78
N MET A 265 5.72 -14.17 1.14
CA MET A 265 5.14 -13.94 2.46
C MET A 265 3.88 -14.78 2.71
N LEU A 266 3.07 -15.03 1.68
CA LEU A 266 1.94 -15.94 1.76
C LEU A 266 2.39 -17.39 2.03
N ALA A 267 3.40 -17.88 1.31
CA ALA A 267 3.98 -19.21 1.54
C ALA A 267 4.52 -19.35 2.97
N VAL A 268 5.26 -18.35 3.47
CA VAL A 268 5.75 -18.32 4.85
C VAL A 268 4.61 -18.44 5.87
N ARG A 269 3.54 -17.66 5.69
CA ARG A 269 2.36 -17.70 6.58
C ARG A 269 1.64 -19.06 6.52
N ASN A 270 1.48 -19.62 5.32
CA ASN A 270 0.89 -20.95 5.12
C ASN A 270 1.65 -22.01 5.91
N ARG A 271 2.98 -22.00 5.84
CA ARG A 271 3.83 -22.94 6.59
C ARG A 271 3.74 -22.76 8.10
N GLN A 272 3.73 -21.51 8.57
CA GLN A 272 3.57 -21.23 10.00
C GLN A 272 2.23 -21.74 10.52
N MET A 273 1.15 -21.53 9.76
CA MET A 273 -0.18 -22.02 10.13
C MET A 273 -0.23 -23.54 10.12
N LEU A 274 0.33 -24.18 9.09
CA LEU A 274 0.41 -25.63 8.98
C LEU A 274 1.24 -26.26 10.11
N ALA A 275 2.34 -25.63 10.50
CA ALA A 275 3.13 -26.06 11.66
C ALA A 275 2.34 -25.91 12.97
N ALA A 276 1.50 -24.86 13.10
CA ALA A 276 0.61 -24.70 14.24
C ALA A 276 -0.48 -25.79 14.27
N VAL A 277 -1.03 -26.17 13.13
CA VAL A 277 -1.98 -27.30 13.00
C VAL A 277 -1.32 -28.61 13.41
N ARG A 278 -0.17 -28.95 12.83
CA ARG A 278 0.56 -30.20 13.12
C ARG A 278 1.01 -30.31 14.58
N SER A 279 1.28 -29.19 15.23
CA SER A 279 1.63 -29.15 16.67
C SER A 279 0.40 -29.09 17.60
N GLY A 280 -0.82 -29.13 17.06
CA GLY A 280 -2.07 -29.05 17.84
C GLY A 280 -2.37 -27.67 18.45
N ARG A 281 -1.60 -26.63 18.08
CA ARG A 281 -1.83 -25.25 18.53
C ARG A 281 -3.00 -24.60 17.80
N MET A 282 -3.20 -24.98 16.54
CA MET A 282 -4.32 -24.57 15.69
C MET A 282 -5.25 -25.76 15.48
N ASP A 283 -6.48 -25.65 15.95
CA ASP A 283 -7.56 -26.60 15.68
C ASP A 283 -8.57 -25.97 14.70
N GLU A 284 -9.56 -26.75 14.28
CA GLU A 284 -10.57 -26.31 13.32
C GLU A 284 -11.33 -25.06 13.80
N GLY A 285 -11.73 -25.00 15.07
CA GLY A 285 -12.45 -23.86 15.62
C GLY A 285 -11.61 -22.57 15.61
N LYS A 286 -10.33 -22.65 15.98
CA LYS A 286 -9.39 -21.53 15.89
C LYS A 286 -9.11 -21.11 14.44
N LEU A 287 -9.03 -22.08 13.52
CA LEU A 287 -8.83 -21.80 12.10
C LEU A 287 -10.03 -21.05 11.51
N HIS A 288 -11.26 -21.46 11.84
CA HIS A 288 -12.48 -20.77 11.42
C HIS A 288 -12.59 -19.38 12.03
N LEU A 289 -12.21 -19.21 13.32
CA LEU A 289 -12.12 -17.89 13.93
C LEU A 289 -11.14 -17.00 13.16
N TRP A 290 -9.92 -17.48 12.92
CA TRP A 290 -8.90 -16.77 12.15
C TRP A 290 -9.40 -16.41 10.74
N ALA A 291 -10.01 -17.35 10.03
CA ALA A 291 -10.54 -17.12 8.69
C ALA A 291 -11.67 -16.08 8.71
N GLY A 292 -12.54 -16.08 9.73
CA GLY A 292 -13.55 -15.04 9.92
C GLY A 292 -12.97 -13.65 10.20
N GLN A 293 -11.79 -13.56 10.83
CA GLN A 293 -11.07 -12.29 10.97
C GLN A 293 -10.51 -11.82 9.62
N GLN A 294 -9.90 -12.72 8.84
CA GLN A 294 -9.39 -12.42 7.49
C GLN A 294 -10.52 -11.98 6.55
N PHE A 295 -11.67 -12.65 6.62
CA PHE A 295 -12.84 -12.30 5.81
C PHE A 295 -13.31 -10.87 6.08
N ARG A 296 -13.48 -10.51 7.35
CA ARG A 296 -13.87 -9.13 7.73
C ARG A 296 -12.84 -8.09 7.34
N LEU A 297 -11.55 -8.44 7.34
CA LEU A 297 -10.49 -7.56 6.85
C LEU A 297 -10.60 -7.34 5.34
N ALA A 298 -10.79 -8.41 4.55
CA ALA A 298 -10.95 -8.31 3.09
C ALA A 298 -12.21 -7.50 2.70
N LEU A 299 -13.32 -7.71 3.42
CA LEU A 299 -14.54 -6.91 3.25
C LEU A 299 -14.29 -5.43 3.58
N LEU A 300 -13.55 -5.13 4.66
CA LEU A 300 -13.20 -3.76 5.02
C LEU A 300 -12.33 -3.09 3.96
N GLU A 301 -11.32 -3.78 3.45
CA GLU A 301 -10.44 -3.26 2.39
C GLU A 301 -11.25 -2.92 1.13
N THR A 302 -12.14 -3.82 0.73
CA THR A 302 -13.03 -3.62 -0.42
C THR A 302 -13.98 -2.43 -0.19
N ALA A 303 -14.67 -2.39 0.95
CA ALA A 303 -15.62 -1.33 1.28
C ALA A 303 -14.93 0.04 1.39
N THR A 304 -13.73 0.09 1.96
CA THR A 304 -12.95 1.33 2.04
C THR A 304 -12.49 1.79 0.67
N GLY A 305 -12.01 0.88 -0.20
CA GLY A 305 -11.64 1.22 -1.58
C GLY A 305 -12.82 1.79 -2.38
N GLN A 306 -14.01 1.20 -2.21
CA GLN A 306 -15.24 1.72 -2.81
C GLN A 306 -15.61 3.11 -2.28
N LEU A 307 -15.52 3.31 -0.96
CA LEU A 307 -15.77 4.62 -0.34
C LEU A 307 -14.78 5.68 -0.84
N ILE A 308 -13.49 5.37 -0.92
CA ILE A 308 -12.45 6.27 -1.46
C ILE A 308 -12.83 6.67 -2.89
N GLY A 309 -13.17 5.70 -3.75
CA GLY A 309 -13.61 5.98 -5.11
C GLY A 309 -14.86 6.87 -5.18
N GLN A 310 -15.84 6.65 -4.29
CA GLN A 310 -17.04 7.50 -4.20
C GLN A 310 -16.69 8.93 -3.77
N LEU A 311 -15.85 9.10 -2.75
CA LEU A 311 -15.42 10.40 -2.26
C LEU A 311 -14.61 11.17 -3.32
N GLN A 312 -13.77 10.48 -4.09
CA GLN A 312 -13.04 11.07 -5.21
C GLN A 312 -13.99 11.54 -6.33
N GLN A 313 -15.03 10.77 -6.64
CA GLN A 313 -16.06 11.17 -7.62
C GLN A 313 -16.91 12.35 -7.15
N GLN A 314 -17.17 12.44 -5.84
CA GLN A 314 -17.93 13.52 -5.21
C GLN A 314 -17.08 14.76 -4.88
N GLY A 315 -15.82 14.82 -5.33
CA GLY A 315 -14.80 15.76 -4.86
C GLY A 315 -15.16 17.25 -4.88
N ALA A 316 -16.22 17.66 -5.57
CA ALA A 316 -16.77 19.01 -5.54
C ALA A 316 -17.25 19.44 -4.14
N ASP A 317 -17.77 18.53 -3.32
CA ASP A 317 -18.34 18.81 -1.99
C ASP A 317 -17.32 18.66 -0.84
N LEU A 318 -16.11 18.19 -1.14
CA LEU A 318 -15.04 18.02 -0.16
C LEU A 318 -14.15 19.27 -0.06
N PRO A 319 -13.66 19.60 1.15
CA PRO A 319 -12.61 20.58 1.31
C PRO A 319 -11.38 20.26 0.44
N PRO A 320 -10.71 21.25 -0.17
CA PRO A 320 -9.58 21.02 -1.07
C PRO A 320 -8.46 20.17 -0.46
N TRP A 321 -8.12 20.37 0.82
CA TRP A 321 -7.11 19.56 1.49
C TRP A 321 -7.53 18.08 1.68
N ASP A 322 -8.82 17.79 1.82
CA ASP A 322 -9.31 16.41 1.90
C ASP A 322 -9.33 15.74 0.52
N ARG A 323 -9.62 16.52 -0.52
CA ARG A 323 -9.53 16.07 -1.92
C ARG A 323 -8.09 15.74 -2.31
N ASP A 324 -7.16 16.64 -2.05
CA ASP A 324 -5.74 16.46 -2.40
C ASP A 324 -5.13 15.28 -1.62
N ARG A 325 -5.55 15.06 -0.37
CA ARG A 325 -5.17 13.87 0.41
C ARG A 325 -5.71 12.57 -0.17
N LEU A 326 -6.97 12.53 -0.58
CA LEU A 326 -7.54 11.34 -1.23
C LEU A 326 -6.85 11.03 -2.57
N GLN A 327 -6.30 12.03 -3.26
CA GLN A 327 -5.54 11.86 -4.50
C GLN A 327 -4.10 11.44 -4.25
N SER A 328 -3.45 12.00 -3.23
CA SER A 328 -2.03 11.75 -2.94
C SER A 328 -1.78 10.50 -2.11
N ASP A 329 -2.65 10.16 -1.15
CA ASP A 329 -2.44 9.02 -0.25
C ASP A 329 -3.76 8.31 0.17
N PRO A 330 -4.35 7.50 -0.74
CA PRO A 330 -5.51 6.67 -0.42
C PRO A 330 -5.19 5.54 0.57
N LEU A 331 -3.91 5.17 0.73
CA LEU A 331 -3.49 4.08 1.62
C LEU A 331 -3.54 4.49 3.09
N GLU A 332 -3.27 5.76 3.40
CA GLU A 332 -3.45 6.31 4.75
C GLU A 332 -4.93 6.28 5.19
N THR A 333 -5.85 6.55 4.26
CA THR A 333 -7.31 6.43 4.52
C THR A 333 -7.69 4.98 4.86
N LEU A 334 -7.12 4.01 4.15
CA LEU A 334 -7.30 2.58 4.47
C LEU A 334 -6.67 2.18 5.79
N ALA A 335 -5.49 2.71 6.10
CA ALA A 335 -4.78 2.42 7.34
C ALA A 335 -5.55 2.95 8.55
N ASP A 336 -6.14 4.13 8.45
CA ASP A 336 -7.01 4.70 9.47
C ASP A 336 -8.31 3.87 9.66
N ALA A 337 -8.98 3.49 8.56
CA ALA A 337 -10.15 2.60 8.64
C ALA A 337 -9.82 1.31 9.38
N LYS A 338 -8.69 0.67 9.06
CA LYS A 338 -8.20 -0.54 9.74
C LYS A 338 -7.94 -0.29 11.22
N ALA A 339 -7.27 0.80 11.57
CA ALA A 339 -6.95 1.14 12.95
C ALA A 339 -8.22 1.37 13.79
N GLN A 340 -9.18 2.15 13.28
CA GLN A 340 -10.44 2.45 13.98
C GLN A 340 -11.36 1.24 14.10
N LEU A 341 -11.44 0.41 13.04
CA LEU A 341 -12.38 -0.72 12.99
C LEU A 341 -11.79 -2.05 13.44
N LYS A 342 -10.51 -2.11 13.82
CA LYS A 342 -9.87 -3.35 14.29
C LYS A 342 -10.63 -4.04 15.40
N ARG A 343 -10.91 -3.35 16.52
CA ARG A 343 -11.64 -3.95 17.65
C ARG A 343 -13.12 -4.14 17.33
N PRO A 344 -13.85 -3.15 16.77
CA PRO A 344 -15.26 -3.30 16.43
C PRO A 344 -15.57 -4.48 15.49
N LEU A 345 -14.68 -4.75 14.53
CA LEU A 345 -14.83 -5.85 13.59
C LEU A 345 -14.10 -7.13 14.02
N GLY A 346 -13.30 -7.10 15.09
CA GLY A 346 -12.46 -8.22 15.51
C GLY A 346 -11.47 -8.64 14.40
N LEU A 347 -10.75 -7.68 13.80
CA LEU A 347 -9.77 -7.94 12.75
C LEU A 347 -8.51 -8.65 13.31
N PRO A 348 -7.65 -9.25 12.46
CA PRO A 348 -6.45 -9.97 12.88
C PRO A 348 -5.53 -9.13 13.78
N GLN A 349 -4.81 -9.77 14.71
CA GLN A 349 -3.96 -9.08 15.69
C GLN A 349 -2.83 -8.27 15.05
N ASP A 350 -2.35 -8.70 13.90
CA ASP A 350 -1.34 -8.05 13.06
C ASP A 350 -1.88 -6.88 12.22
N THR A 351 -3.19 -6.64 12.25
CA THR A 351 -3.78 -5.40 11.72
C THR A 351 -3.24 -4.20 12.51
N ILE A 352 -2.82 -3.16 11.79
CA ILE A 352 -2.19 -1.98 12.40
C ILE A 352 -3.10 -1.39 13.48
N GLU A 353 -2.56 -1.20 14.68
CA GLU A 353 -3.18 -0.42 15.76
C GLU A 353 -2.39 0.87 15.93
N ASN A 354 -3.10 1.96 16.24
CA ASN A 354 -2.52 3.25 16.63
C ASN A 354 -1.87 4.08 15.50
N LEU A 355 -2.50 4.10 14.32
CA LEU A 355 -2.33 5.17 13.33
C LEU A 355 -3.42 6.25 13.47
N THR A 356 -3.98 6.43 14.67
CA THR A 356 -4.92 7.54 14.96
C THR A 356 -4.15 8.84 15.00
N SER A 357 -3.68 9.30 13.85
CA SER A 357 -3.40 10.70 13.64
C SER A 357 -4.73 11.30 13.21
N ASN A 358 -5.45 11.91 14.15
CA ASN A 358 -6.70 12.65 13.87
C ASN A 358 -6.51 13.71 12.76
N ASP A 359 -5.26 14.03 12.42
CA ASP A 359 -4.86 15.00 11.41
C ASP A 359 -4.64 14.40 10.01
N MET A 360 -4.79 13.08 9.80
CA MET A 360 -4.40 12.39 8.54
C MET A 360 -5.54 11.74 7.74
N SER A 361 -6.71 11.49 8.33
CA SER A 361 -7.80 10.76 7.65
C SER A 361 -8.93 11.66 7.17
N VAL A 362 -9.44 11.37 5.97
CA VAL A 362 -10.65 12.00 5.39
C VAL A 362 -11.94 11.32 5.91
N LEU A 363 -11.80 10.23 6.67
CA LEU A 363 -12.94 9.49 7.22
C LEU A 363 -13.59 10.24 8.37
N GLN A 364 -14.85 10.62 8.16
CA GLN A 364 -15.71 11.17 9.19
C GLN A 364 -16.32 10.03 10.03
N PRO A 365 -16.77 10.29 11.27
CA PRO A 365 -17.38 9.27 12.12
C PRO A 365 -18.53 8.50 11.45
N GLN A 366 -19.32 9.19 10.60
CA GLN A 366 -20.39 8.58 9.80
C GLN A 366 -19.87 7.57 8.76
N HIS A 367 -18.70 7.82 8.18
CA HIS A 367 -18.06 6.90 7.23
C HIS A 367 -17.58 5.63 7.97
N ILE A 368 -17.00 5.80 9.16
CA ILE A 368 -16.55 4.69 10.00
C ILE A 368 -17.72 3.79 10.41
N GLU A 369 -18.85 4.37 10.85
CA GLU A 369 -20.02 3.59 11.23
C GLU A 369 -20.71 2.92 10.01
N ALA A 370 -20.72 3.60 8.86
CA ALA A 370 -21.20 3.01 7.61
C ALA A 370 -20.35 1.81 7.17
N LEU A 371 -19.02 1.96 7.16
CA LEU A 371 -18.08 0.88 6.87
C LEU A 371 -18.27 -0.30 7.83
N ARG A 372 -18.38 -0.02 9.14
CA ARG A 372 -18.66 -1.04 10.14
C ARG A 372 -19.94 -1.81 9.83
N THR A 373 -21.03 -1.08 9.59
CA THR A 373 -22.35 -1.68 9.32
C THR A 373 -22.31 -2.54 8.06
N GLN A 374 -21.72 -2.01 6.99
CA GLN A 374 -21.58 -2.71 5.71
C GLN A 374 -20.77 -4.00 5.87
N VAL A 375 -19.61 -3.95 6.54
CA VAL A 375 -18.77 -5.14 6.75
C VAL A 375 -19.49 -6.18 7.60
N LEU A 376 -20.17 -5.78 8.69
CA LEU A 376 -20.90 -6.73 9.53
C LEU A 376 -22.09 -7.35 8.81
N GLN A 377 -22.79 -6.58 7.97
CA GLN A 377 -23.89 -7.07 7.16
C GLN A 377 -23.43 -8.09 6.11
N GLN A 378 -22.33 -7.78 5.40
CA GLN A 378 -21.75 -8.71 4.42
C GLN A 378 -21.13 -9.93 5.10
N ALA A 379 -20.50 -9.75 6.27
CA ALA A 379 -19.94 -10.85 7.04
C ALA A 379 -21.03 -11.80 7.56
N ALA A 380 -22.26 -11.31 7.75
CA ALA A 380 -23.39 -12.13 8.17
C ALA A 380 -23.95 -13.03 7.06
N ASP A 381 -23.52 -12.87 5.80
CA ASP A 381 -23.90 -13.75 4.68
C ASP A 381 -23.04 -15.03 4.68
N PRO A 382 -23.65 -16.21 4.96
CA PRO A 382 -22.92 -17.47 4.98
C PRO A 382 -22.32 -17.85 3.62
N GLN A 383 -22.96 -17.45 2.53
CA GLN A 383 -22.52 -17.81 1.18
C GLN A 383 -21.25 -17.04 0.80
N SER A 384 -21.22 -15.74 1.08
CA SER A 384 -20.01 -14.92 0.90
C SER A 384 -18.84 -15.45 1.73
N PHE A 385 -19.09 -15.88 2.98
CA PHE A 385 -18.03 -16.46 3.81
C PHE A 385 -17.55 -17.81 3.25
N GLN A 386 -18.47 -18.69 2.81
CA GLN A 386 -18.11 -19.97 2.21
C GLN A 386 -17.25 -19.79 0.95
N ASN A 387 -17.62 -18.87 0.07
CA ASN A 387 -16.84 -18.55 -1.12
C ASN A 387 -15.44 -18.06 -0.74
N PHE A 388 -15.34 -17.16 0.24
CA PHE A 388 -14.07 -16.70 0.76
C PHE A 388 -13.19 -17.84 1.27
N LEU A 389 -13.73 -18.79 2.04
CA LEU A 389 -12.97 -19.95 2.53
C LEU A 389 -12.42 -20.80 1.38
N LEU A 390 -13.24 -21.03 0.35
CA LEU A 390 -12.86 -21.84 -0.81
C LEU A 390 -11.79 -21.19 -1.68
N GLU A 391 -11.68 -19.87 -1.67
CA GLU A 391 -10.62 -19.11 -2.35
C GLU A 391 -9.37 -18.93 -1.47
N HIS A 392 -9.47 -19.19 -0.16
CA HIS A 392 -8.37 -18.92 0.77
C HIS A 392 -7.42 -20.12 0.93
N ASP A 393 -6.26 -20.05 0.27
CA ASP A 393 -5.25 -21.13 0.26
C ASP A 393 -4.83 -21.62 1.65
N THR A 394 -4.51 -20.70 2.58
CA THR A 394 -4.13 -21.09 3.96
C THR A 394 -5.17 -21.96 4.64
N TRP A 395 -6.46 -21.58 4.50
CA TRP A 395 -7.56 -22.35 5.08
C TRP A 395 -7.65 -23.73 4.43
N ARG A 396 -7.62 -23.79 3.09
CA ARG A 396 -7.66 -25.06 2.34
C ARG A 396 -6.53 -26.01 2.76
N THR A 397 -5.30 -25.52 2.84
CA THR A 397 -4.13 -26.32 3.25
C THR A 397 -4.27 -26.80 4.69
N CYS A 398 -4.73 -25.94 5.61
CA CYS A 398 -4.90 -26.32 7.00
C CYS A 398 -6.02 -27.33 7.21
N MET A 399 -7.15 -27.18 6.51
CA MET A 399 -8.25 -28.15 6.55
C MET A 399 -7.82 -29.51 6.04
N GLN A 400 -7.01 -29.56 4.98
CA GLN A 400 -6.45 -30.83 4.50
C GLN A 400 -5.59 -31.53 5.56
N ALA A 401 -4.82 -30.76 6.33
CA ALA A 401 -4.00 -31.29 7.42
C ALA A 401 -4.80 -31.67 8.67
N LEU A 402 -5.91 -30.98 8.96
CA LEU A 402 -6.80 -31.27 10.08
C LEU A 402 -7.69 -32.49 9.85
N HIS A 403 -8.01 -32.81 8.60
CA HIS A 403 -8.90 -33.92 8.24
C HIS A 403 -8.20 -35.03 7.43
N PRO A 404 -7.14 -35.67 7.95
CA PRO A 404 -6.42 -36.70 7.22
C PRO A 404 -7.31 -37.88 6.82
N ALA A 405 -8.35 -38.20 7.60
CA ALA A 405 -9.31 -39.26 7.28
C ALA A 405 -10.10 -39.00 5.98
N ILE A 406 -10.24 -37.73 5.56
CA ILE A 406 -10.92 -37.33 4.32
C ILE A 406 -9.92 -37.25 3.17
N PHE A 407 -8.76 -36.62 3.39
CA PHE A 407 -7.84 -36.25 2.30
C PHE A 407 -6.76 -37.29 2.00
N GLN A 408 -6.32 -38.11 2.97
CA GLN A 408 -5.33 -39.16 2.70
C GLN A 408 -5.84 -40.21 1.69
N PRO A 409 -7.11 -40.66 1.75
CA PRO A 409 -7.66 -41.53 0.71
C PRO A 409 -7.65 -40.90 -0.69
N LEU A 410 -7.89 -39.59 -0.80
CA LEU A 410 -7.87 -38.88 -2.09
C LEU A 410 -6.46 -38.79 -2.67
N VAL A 411 -5.46 -38.55 -1.83
CA VAL A 411 -4.04 -38.57 -2.23
C VAL A 411 -3.63 -39.98 -2.64
N ALA A 412 -3.96 -41.00 -1.85
CA ALA A 412 -3.64 -42.39 -2.17
C ALA A 412 -4.32 -42.87 -3.47
N ALA A 413 -5.56 -42.43 -3.74
CA ALA A 413 -6.25 -42.75 -4.98
C ALA A 413 -5.59 -42.12 -6.20
N ARG A 414 -5.12 -40.87 -6.09
CA ARG A 414 -4.32 -40.21 -7.13
C ARG A 414 -3.01 -40.96 -7.37
N ASP A 415 -2.27 -41.24 -6.29
CA ASP A 415 -0.94 -41.86 -6.40
C ASP A 415 -0.99 -43.31 -6.91
N ALA A 416 -2.13 -43.98 -6.74
CA ALA A 416 -2.39 -45.32 -7.28
C ALA A 416 -3.06 -45.30 -8.67
N ASP A 417 -3.23 -44.13 -9.30
CA ASP A 417 -3.81 -44.05 -10.63
C ASP A 417 -2.88 -44.71 -11.67
N PRO A 418 -3.38 -45.64 -12.52
CA PRO A 418 -2.57 -46.32 -13.53
C PRO A 418 -1.83 -45.40 -14.49
N PHE A 419 -2.24 -44.14 -14.63
CA PHE A 419 -1.51 -43.14 -15.40
C PHE A 419 -0.06 -42.97 -14.92
N HIS A 420 0.20 -43.08 -13.62
CA HIS A 420 1.56 -42.91 -13.07
C HIS A 420 2.51 -44.08 -13.37
N ASP A 421 1.97 -45.22 -13.80
CA ASP A 421 2.75 -46.38 -14.26
C ASP A 421 2.99 -46.36 -15.79
N MET A 422 2.44 -45.39 -16.52
CA MET A 422 2.63 -45.25 -17.96
C MET A 422 3.97 -44.58 -18.28
N ASP A 423 4.72 -45.15 -19.22
CA ASP A 423 5.92 -44.49 -19.74
C ASP A 423 5.53 -43.26 -20.57
N PRO A 424 6.22 -42.11 -20.39
CA PRO A 424 6.05 -40.97 -21.27
C PRO A 424 6.51 -41.34 -22.69
N PRO A 425 5.81 -40.91 -23.74
CA PRO A 425 6.19 -41.22 -25.10
C PRO A 425 7.52 -40.55 -25.49
N ASP A 426 8.35 -41.27 -26.24
CA ASP A 426 9.69 -40.82 -26.67
C ASP A 426 9.65 -39.55 -27.55
N ASP A 427 8.59 -39.40 -28.35
CA ASP A 427 8.36 -38.25 -29.24
C ASP A 427 7.28 -37.33 -28.66
N LEU A 428 7.72 -36.18 -28.14
CA LEU A 428 6.91 -35.17 -27.48
C LEU A 428 5.96 -34.41 -28.43
N GLU A 429 6.16 -34.50 -29.75
CA GLU A 429 5.28 -33.86 -30.75
C GLU A 429 4.29 -34.85 -31.39
N SER A 430 4.32 -36.11 -30.96
CA SER A 430 3.45 -37.15 -31.51
C SER A 430 2.00 -37.04 -31.01
N PRO A 431 1.02 -37.60 -31.75
CA PRO A 431 -0.35 -37.76 -31.24
C PRO A 431 -0.42 -38.56 -29.92
N ALA A 432 0.55 -39.45 -29.68
CA ALA A 432 0.65 -40.21 -28.43
C ALA A 432 1.07 -39.32 -27.25
N ALA A 433 1.97 -38.36 -27.46
CA ALA A 433 2.32 -37.35 -26.46
C ALA A 433 1.14 -36.46 -26.08
N PHE A 434 0.35 -36.04 -27.06
CA PHE A 434 -0.87 -35.28 -26.77
C PHE A 434 -1.88 -36.10 -25.96
N ALA A 435 -2.10 -37.37 -26.32
CA ALA A 435 -2.99 -38.27 -25.58
C ALA A 435 -2.50 -38.54 -24.15
N TYR A 436 -1.18 -38.72 -23.97
CA TYR A 436 -0.55 -38.87 -22.65
C TYR A 436 -0.74 -37.63 -21.78
N ALA A 437 -0.47 -36.43 -22.33
CA ALA A 437 -0.69 -35.17 -21.62
C ALA A 437 -2.17 -34.96 -21.25
N GLN A 438 -3.10 -35.31 -22.14
CA GLN A 438 -4.53 -35.23 -21.86
C GLN A 438 -4.97 -36.21 -20.77
N ALA A 439 -4.43 -37.43 -20.76
CA ALA A 439 -4.71 -38.41 -19.71
C ALA A 439 -4.23 -37.91 -18.33
N GLY A 440 -3.00 -37.40 -18.24
CA GLY A 440 -2.46 -36.84 -17.00
C GLY A 440 -3.25 -35.62 -16.51
N ARG A 441 -3.63 -34.74 -17.43
CA ARG A 441 -4.51 -33.60 -17.12
C ARG A 441 -5.85 -34.05 -16.55
N LYS A 442 -6.46 -35.07 -17.15
CA LYS A 442 -7.74 -35.61 -16.68
C LYS A 442 -7.64 -36.19 -15.26
N VAL A 443 -6.60 -36.98 -14.98
CA VAL A 443 -6.36 -37.54 -13.63
C VAL A 443 -6.22 -36.42 -12.60
N TYR A 444 -5.45 -35.37 -12.94
CA TYR A 444 -5.29 -34.21 -12.07
C TYR A 444 -6.59 -33.43 -11.86
N GLU A 445 -7.36 -33.18 -12.91
CA GLU A 445 -8.65 -32.48 -12.85
C GLU A 445 -9.69 -33.25 -12.01
N ASP A 446 -9.78 -34.58 -12.19
CA ASP A 446 -10.70 -35.45 -11.44
C ASP A 446 -10.32 -35.50 -9.94
N TRP A 447 -9.02 -35.57 -9.63
CA TRP A 447 -8.52 -35.46 -8.26
C TRP A 447 -8.81 -34.10 -7.64
N GLN A 448 -8.52 -33.01 -8.36
CA GLN A 448 -8.74 -31.65 -7.89
C GLN A 448 -10.23 -31.38 -7.64
N ALA A 449 -11.12 -31.91 -8.49
CA ALA A 449 -12.57 -31.83 -8.29
C ALA A 449 -13.01 -32.55 -7.00
N SER A 450 -12.44 -33.72 -6.72
CA SER A 450 -12.73 -34.48 -5.50
C SER A 450 -12.27 -33.72 -4.24
N VAL A 451 -11.09 -33.11 -4.29
CA VAL A 451 -10.57 -32.25 -3.21
C VAL A 451 -11.44 -31.01 -3.01
N GLN A 452 -11.84 -30.34 -4.10
CA GLN A 452 -12.73 -29.17 -4.07
C GLN A 452 -14.09 -29.52 -3.44
N GLN A 453 -14.67 -30.67 -3.80
CA GLN A 453 -15.94 -31.12 -3.24
C GLN A 453 -15.83 -31.39 -1.73
N ALA A 454 -14.77 -32.06 -1.29
CA ALA A 454 -14.53 -32.30 0.14
C ALA A 454 -14.36 -30.98 0.92
N LEU A 455 -13.61 -30.02 0.37
CA LEU A 455 -13.45 -28.69 0.95
C LEU A 455 -14.77 -27.91 1.01
N ALA A 456 -15.61 -28.00 -0.03
CA ALA A 456 -16.92 -27.36 -0.07
C ALA A 456 -17.85 -27.85 1.05
N SER A 457 -17.87 -29.17 1.31
CA SER A 457 -18.63 -29.73 2.42
C SER A 457 -18.12 -29.28 3.80
N LEU A 458 -16.81 -29.13 3.96
CA LEU A 458 -16.21 -28.60 5.19
C LEU A 458 -16.49 -27.09 5.35
N ALA A 459 -16.46 -26.32 4.27
CA ALA A 459 -16.78 -24.90 4.28
C ALA A 459 -18.27 -24.65 4.59
N GLU A 460 -19.18 -25.49 4.11
CA GLU A 460 -20.62 -25.42 4.42
C GLU A 460 -20.88 -25.60 5.92
N GLN A 461 -20.18 -26.55 6.55
CA GLN A 461 -20.23 -26.76 8.00
C GLN A 461 -19.72 -25.55 8.79
N ALA A 462 -18.72 -24.85 8.25
CA ALA A 462 -18.17 -23.62 8.84
C ALA A 462 -19.06 -22.38 8.61
N GLY A 463 -19.77 -22.31 7.48
CA GLY A 463 -20.65 -21.20 7.10
C GLY A 463 -21.81 -20.97 8.07
N GLY A 464 -22.25 -22.01 8.78
CA GLY A 464 -23.22 -21.91 9.87
C GLY A 464 -22.66 -21.34 11.19
N ALA A 465 -21.35 -21.06 11.27
CA ALA A 465 -20.63 -20.87 12.51
C ALA A 465 -19.71 -19.63 12.56
N LEU A 466 -19.93 -18.60 11.71
CA LEU A 466 -19.11 -17.37 11.81
C LEU A 466 -19.29 -16.77 13.23
N PRO A 467 -18.24 -16.74 14.07
CA PRO A 467 -18.37 -16.20 15.41
C PRO A 467 -18.63 -14.70 15.31
N PRO A 468 -19.62 -14.14 16.03
CA PRO A 468 -19.81 -12.71 16.07
C PRO A 468 -18.51 -12.03 16.56
N PRO A 469 -18.23 -10.78 16.15
CA PRO A 469 -17.11 -10.04 16.70
C PRO A 469 -17.16 -10.07 18.22
N PRO A 470 -16.00 -10.27 18.90
CA PRO A 470 -15.97 -10.23 20.35
C PRO A 470 -16.52 -8.88 20.81
N LEU A 471 -17.51 -8.90 21.71
CA LEU A 471 -18.09 -7.69 22.26
C LEU A 471 -16.98 -6.84 22.90
N PRO A 472 -17.00 -5.50 22.75
CA PRO A 472 -16.10 -4.64 23.48
C PRO A 472 -16.25 -4.94 24.97
N ARG A 473 -15.15 -5.33 25.64
CA ARG A 473 -15.17 -5.38 27.11
C ARG A 473 -15.54 -3.96 27.59
N PRO A 474 -16.55 -3.82 28.46
CA PRO A 474 -16.82 -2.52 29.06
C PRO A 474 -15.54 -2.02 29.73
N PRO A 475 -15.25 -0.71 29.70
CA PRO A 475 -14.11 -0.17 30.41
C PRO A 475 -14.19 -0.65 31.85
N GLN A 476 -13.15 -1.33 32.32
CA GLN A 476 -13.04 -1.65 33.73
C GLN A 476 -12.94 -0.32 34.45
N ASP A 477 -14.00 0.06 35.16
CA ASP A 477 -13.95 1.18 36.09
C ASP A 477 -12.76 0.95 37.03
N PRO A 478 -11.81 1.90 37.13
CA PRO A 478 -10.76 1.84 38.12
C PRO A 478 -11.38 2.18 39.47
N GLY A 479 -12.10 1.23 40.07
CA GLY A 479 -12.91 1.55 41.23
C GLY A 479 -13.83 0.44 41.72
N SER A 480 -13.34 -0.78 41.89
CA SER A 480 -13.95 -1.75 42.82
C SER A 480 -12.89 -2.70 43.35
N SER A 481 -11.94 -2.14 44.10
CA SER A 481 -11.32 -2.89 45.19
C SER A 481 -12.39 -3.09 46.27
N SER A 482 -13.22 -4.12 46.11
CA SER A 482 -14.04 -4.62 47.21
C SER A 482 -13.20 -5.64 47.95
N GLY A 483 -12.44 -5.14 48.92
CA GLY A 483 -11.86 -5.96 49.97
C GLY A 483 -12.98 -6.65 50.74
N ALA A 484 -13.21 -7.92 50.45
CA ALA A 484 -13.91 -8.82 51.35
C ALA A 484 -12.86 -9.68 52.04
N ALA A 485 -12.42 -9.19 53.21
CA ALA A 485 -11.63 -9.95 54.16
C ALA A 485 -12.36 -11.25 54.50
N LYS A 486 -11.67 -12.37 54.25
CA LYS A 486 -12.08 -13.72 54.65
C LYS A 486 -11.96 -13.82 56.18
N PRO A 487 -13.02 -14.13 56.94
CA PRO A 487 -12.86 -14.37 58.37
C PRO A 487 -12.11 -15.68 58.60
N GLU A 488 -11.07 -15.60 59.42
CA GLU A 488 -10.24 -16.70 59.89
C GLU A 488 -11.06 -17.68 60.76
N PRO A 489 -10.91 -19.01 60.61
CA PRO A 489 -11.64 -19.98 61.42
C PRO A 489 -10.99 -20.14 62.81
N ALA A 490 -11.80 -20.13 63.86
CA ALA A 490 -11.38 -20.41 65.23
C ALA A 490 -10.90 -21.87 65.40
N PRO A 491 -9.92 -22.15 66.29
CA PRO A 491 -9.33 -23.48 66.43
C PRO A 491 -10.27 -24.43 67.19
N PRO A 492 -10.18 -25.75 66.95
CA PRO A 492 -11.06 -26.72 67.58
C PRO A 492 -10.66 -27.01 69.03
N GLY A 493 -11.67 -27.21 69.88
CA GLY A 493 -11.56 -27.95 71.13
C GLY A 493 -11.79 -29.44 70.94
#